data_AF-A0A9P5ZHX3-F1
#
_entry.id   AF-A0A9P5ZHX3-F1
#
_cell.length_a   1.000
_cell.length_b   1.000
_cell.length_c   1.000
_cell.angle_alpha   90.00
_cell.angle_beta   90.00
_cell.angle_gamma   90.00
#
_symmetry.space_group_name_H-M   'P 1'
#
loop_
_entity.id
_entity.type
_entity.pdbx_description
1 polymer ?
#
loop_
_entity_poly.entity_id
_entity_poly.type
_entity_poly.pdbx_seq_one_letter_code
_entity_poly.pdbx_strand_id
1 'polypeptide(L)'
;MTSPYRTDEYKAFRKGETWGLCITDAFRIRIGRAARGDESTAKAIIFVEKKYFDINQRKKDEKLEAQCKRKATDAINECSHKRIALTPGAANTNRATSSTSNLIVEGRLISSEIVDVEVDVEMVGAPRATAIHHLAATNVFPHSWSSSMVSQSRAVPCSSVKEYHLTPADLSLKAAITSWHEITAPIKLGKFTVAHYREEVFLHDTIIQCIVNCAHAGKIQTTEDLTRDTWWIPERIDEFGANIISLI
;
A
#
# COMPACT_ATOMS: atom_id res chain seq x y z
N MET A 1 -19.35 17.40 -24.21
CA MET A 1 -20.70 16.88 -23.83
C MET A 1 -21.62 18.06 -23.55
N THR A 2 -22.80 18.09 -24.15
CA THR A 2 -23.82 19.12 -23.92
C THR A 2 -24.63 18.81 -22.65
N SER A 3 -25.22 19.84 -22.03
CA SER A 3 -26.05 19.70 -20.82
C SER A 3 -27.24 18.72 -20.98
N PRO A 4 -27.97 18.71 -22.12
CA PRO A 4 -29.08 17.78 -22.33
C PRO A 4 -28.62 16.31 -22.33
N TYR A 5 -27.49 16.03 -22.99
CA TYR A 5 -26.92 14.68 -23.07
C TYR A 5 -26.59 14.08 -21.70
N ARG A 6 -26.13 14.89 -20.73
CA ARG A 6 -25.88 14.42 -19.35
C ARG A 6 -27.15 13.97 -18.63
N THR A 7 -28.27 14.63 -18.92
CA THR A 7 -29.54 14.37 -18.23
C THR A 7 -30.17 13.08 -18.74
N ASP A 8 -30.10 12.84 -20.05
CA ASP A 8 -30.66 11.65 -20.68
C ASP A 8 -29.82 10.41 -20.36
N GLU A 9 -28.49 10.52 -20.41
CA GLU A 9 -27.58 9.45 -19.97
C GLU A 9 -27.77 9.11 -18.49
N TYR A 10 -27.97 10.10 -17.62
CA TYR A 10 -28.25 9.86 -16.21
C TYR A 10 -29.58 9.15 -15.99
N LYS A 11 -30.62 9.50 -16.75
CA LYS A 11 -31.93 8.83 -16.69
C LYS A 11 -31.84 7.39 -17.19
N ALA A 12 -31.13 7.16 -18.30
CA ALA A 12 -30.89 5.82 -18.84
C ALA A 12 -30.07 4.96 -17.86
N PHE A 13 -29.06 5.55 -17.22
CA PHE A 13 -28.25 4.89 -16.19
C PHE A 13 -29.09 4.50 -14.98
N ARG A 14 -30.00 5.38 -14.53
CA ARG A 14 -30.90 5.10 -13.39
C ARG A 14 -31.91 4.00 -13.70
N LYS A 15 -32.34 3.88 -14.95
CA LYS A 15 -33.25 2.82 -15.42
C LYS A 15 -32.54 1.49 -15.71
N GLY A 16 -31.20 1.45 -15.64
CA GLY A 16 -30.40 0.29 -16.05
C GLY A 16 -30.35 0.05 -17.56
N GLU A 17 -30.81 1.02 -18.36
CA GLU A 17 -30.78 0.96 -19.83
C GLU A 17 -29.35 1.17 -20.38
N THR A 18 -28.51 1.90 -19.64
CA THR A 18 -27.10 2.12 -19.98
C THR A 18 -26.18 1.68 -18.85
N TRP A 19 -25.09 1.02 -19.24
CA TRP A 19 -24.02 0.60 -18.33
C TRP A 19 -22.86 1.58 -18.45
N GLY A 20 -22.54 2.28 -17.37
CA GLY A 20 -21.46 3.25 -17.33
C GLY A 20 -20.16 2.65 -16.76
N LEU A 21 -19.07 2.70 -17.53
CA LEU A 21 -17.73 2.40 -17.04
C LEU A 21 -17.17 3.63 -16.31
N CYS A 22 -17.05 3.55 -14.99
CA CYS A 22 -16.41 4.60 -14.20
C CYS A 22 -14.97 4.19 -13.91
N ILE A 23 -14.01 5.01 -14.35
CA ILE A 23 -12.59 4.80 -14.10
C ILE A 23 -12.19 5.76 -12.98
N THR A 24 -11.99 5.24 -11.77
CA THR A 24 -11.41 6.01 -10.66
C THR A 24 -9.96 5.58 -10.48
N ASP A 25 -9.03 6.51 -10.62
CA ASP A 25 -7.57 6.28 -10.64
C ASP A 25 -6.95 5.98 -9.25
N ALA A 26 -7.76 5.86 -8.20
CA ALA A 26 -7.24 5.98 -6.83
C ALA A 26 -6.51 4.73 -6.30
N PHE A 27 -6.70 3.53 -6.85
CA PHE A 27 -6.08 2.31 -6.27
C PHE A 27 -5.62 1.24 -7.27
N ARG A 28 -5.57 1.52 -8.58
CA ARG A 28 -5.39 0.49 -9.65
C ARG A 28 -6.37 -0.71 -9.58
N ILE A 29 -7.30 -0.73 -8.63
CA ILE A 29 -8.37 -1.71 -8.51
C ILE A 29 -9.63 -1.07 -9.09
N ARG A 30 -10.19 -1.72 -10.11
CA ARG A 30 -11.38 -1.26 -10.83
C ARG A 30 -12.61 -1.88 -10.16
N ILE A 31 -13.35 -1.09 -9.38
CA ILE A 31 -14.67 -1.50 -8.88
C ILE A 31 -15.72 -0.85 -9.78
N GLY A 32 -16.43 -1.67 -10.56
CA GLY A 32 -17.54 -1.20 -11.39
C GLY A 32 -18.70 -0.67 -10.54
N ARG A 33 -19.49 0.26 -11.10
CA ARG A 33 -20.73 0.71 -10.44
C ARG A 33 -21.75 -0.43 -10.47
N ALA A 34 -22.29 -0.77 -9.31
CA ALA A 34 -23.49 -1.58 -9.22
C ALA A 34 -24.72 -0.75 -9.61
N ALA A 35 -25.59 -1.30 -10.44
CA ALA A 35 -26.92 -0.74 -10.67
C ALA A 35 -27.64 -0.69 -9.31
N ARG A 36 -28.22 0.47 -8.97
CA ARG A 36 -29.10 0.60 -7.81
C ARG A 36 -30.52 0.40 -8.32
N GLY A 37 -31.02 -0.83 -8.23
CA GLY A 37 -32.46 -1.09 -8.35
C GLY A 37 -33.19 -0.58 -7.10
N ASP A 38 -34.52 -0.51 -7.17
CA ASP A 38 -35.36 -0.16 -6.02
C ASP A 38 -35.36 -1.27 -4.94
N GLU A 39 -34.72 -2.39 -5.22
CA GLU A 39 -34.29 -3.38 -4.24
C GLU A 39 -32.80 -3.14 -3.92
N SER A 40 -32.49 -2.94 -2.64
CA SER A 40 -31.21 -2.43 -2.11
C SER A 40 -29.98 -3.32 -2.31
N THR A 41 -29.96 -4.18 -3.33
CA THR A 41 -28.89 -5.11 -3.64
C THR A 41 -28.06 -4.60 -4.81
N ALA A 42 -26.80 -4.31 -4.55
CA ALA A 42 -25.83 -3.83 -5.53
C ALA A 42 -24.87 -4.98 -5.90
N LYS A 43 -24.98 -5.51 -7.12
CA LYS A 43 -24.00 -6.49 -7.64
C LYS A 43 -22.89 -5.79 -8.40
N ALA A 44 -21.64 -6.07 -8.04
CA ALA A 44 -20.45 -5.59 -8.75
C ALA A 44 -19.64 -6.79 -9.26
N ILE A 45 -19.27 -6.76 -10.54
CA ILE A 45 -18.38 -7.74 -11.15
C ILE A 45 -16.97 -7.16 -11.11
N ILE A 46 -16.05 -7.84 -10.42
CA ILE A 46 -14.65 -7.42 -10.31
C ILE A 46 -13.80 -8.33 -11.18
N PHE A 47 -13.14 -7.75 -12.19
CA PHE A 47 -12.14 -8.46 -12.98
C PHE A 47 -10.77 -8.32 -12.32
N VAL A 48 -10.26 -9.41 -11.76
CA VAL A 48 -8.90 -9.49 -11.19
C VAL A 48 -8.01 -10.29 -12.13
N GLU A 49 -6.86 -9.74 -12.53
CA GLU A 49 -5.91 -10.52 -13.33
C GLU A 49 -5.37 -11.70 -12.51
N LYS A 50 -5.25 -12.87 -13.16
CA LYS A 50 -4.78 -14.13 -12.53
C LYS A 50 -3.52 -13.95 -11.66
N LYS A 51 -2.60 -13.06 -12.05
CA LYS A 51 -1.33 -12.84 -11.34
C LYS A 51 -1.49 -12.28 -9.92
N TYR A 52 -2.63 -11.67 -9.59
CA TYR A 52 -2.87 -11.08 -8.27
C TYR A 52 -3.53 -12.03 -7.27
N PHE A 53 -3.89 -13.25 -7.66
CA PHE A 53 -4.39 -14.26 -6.72
C PHE A 53 -3.24 -14.84 -5.90
N ASP A 54 -3.43 -14.96 -4.58
CA ASP A 54 -2.44 -15.48 -3.62
C ASP A 54 -1.89 -16.85 -4.00
N ILE A 55 -2.72 -17.69 -4.63
CA ILE A 55 -2.32 -19.01 -5.12
C ILE A 55 -1.17 -18.89 -6.13
N ASN A 56 -1.16 -17.85 -6.97
CA ASN A 56 -0.11 -17.65 -7.96
C ASN A 56 1.13 -16.98 -7.36
N GLN A 57 0.98 -16.14 -6.34
CA GLN A 57 2.11 -15.58 -5.60
C GLN A 57 2.84 -16.69 -4.83
N ARG A 58 2.11 -17.53 -4.09
CA ARG A 58 2.69 -18.70 -3.38
C ARG A 58 3.44 -19.64 -4.32
N LYS A 59 2.87 -19.95 -5.49
CA LYS A 59 3.57 -20.77 -6.51
C LYS A 59 4.84 -20.11 -7.05
N LYS A 60 4.91 -18.78 -7.12
CA LYS A 60 6.11 -18.06 -7.55
C LYS A 60 7.17 -18.11 -6.44
N ASP A 61 6.78 -17.93 -5.19
CA ASP A 61 7.69 -17.95 -4.06
C ASP A 61 8.24 -19.36 -3.81
N GLU A 62 7.40 -20.39 -3.90
CA GLU A 62 7.82 -21.80 -3.83
C GLU A 62 8.84 -22.15 -4.93
N LYS A 63 8.65 -21.61 -6.14
CA LYS A 63 9.61 -21.80 -7.25
C LYS A 63 10.94 -21.10 -6.97
N LEU A 64 10.91 -19.89 -6.43
CA LEU A 64 12.11 -19.14 -6.08
C LEU A 64 12.87 -19.83 -4.93
N GLU A 65 12.16 -20.30 -3.91
CA GLU A 65 12.75 -21.04 -2.79
C GLU A 65 13.38 -22.36 -3.26
N ALA A 66 12.69 -23.13 -4.11
CA ALA A 66 13.23 -24.35 -4.69
C ALA A 66 14.47 -24.08 -5.56
N GLN A 67 14.49 -22.96 -6.28
CA GLN A 67 15.66 -22.55 -7.08
C GLN A 67 16.85 -22.18 -6.19
N CYS A 68 16.63 -21.46 -5.09
CA CYS A 68 17.67 -21.14 -4.13
C CYS A 68 18.27 -22.40 -3.48
N LYS A 69 17.44 -23.39 -3.13
CA LYS A 69 17.90 -24.67 -2.56
C LYS A 69 18.81 -25.44 -3.51
N ARG A 70 18.50 -25.47 -4.81
CA ARG A 70 19.35 -26.13 -5.83
C ARG A 70 20.71 -25.45 -5.99
N LYS A 71 20.74 -24.11 -6.04
CA LYS A 71 22.00 -23.36 -6.14
C LYS A 71 22.91 -23.58 -4.93
N ALA A 72 22.33 -23.71 -3.73
CA ALA A 72 23.09 -24.01 -2.52
C ALA A 72 23.72 -25.42 -2.55
N THR A 73 23.00 -26.44 -3.04
CA THR A 73 23.55 -27.80 -3.17
C THR A 73 24.63 -27.90 -4.25
N ASP A 74 24.46 -27.18 -5.36
CA ASP A 74 25.45 -27.17 -6.45
C ASP A 74 26.77 -26.52 -5.99
N ALA A 75 26.70 -25.42 -5.24
CA ALA A 75 27.88 -24.75 -4.69
C ALA A 75 28.66 -25.64 -3.69
N ILE A 76 27.99 -26.49 -2.92
CA ILE A 76 28.63 -27.43 -2.00
C ILE A 76 29.32 -28.56 -2.78
N ASN A 77 28.67 -29.10 -3.82
CA ASN A 77 29.24 -30.18 -4.62
C ASN A 77 30.44 -29.71 -5.47
N GLU A 78 30.43 -28.49 -5.99
CA GLU A 78 31.52 -27.95 -6.82
C GLU A 78 32.83 -27.76 -6.02
N CYS A 79 32.75 -27.58 -4.69
CA CYS A 79 33.94 -27.50 -3.84
C CYS A 79 34.61 -28.86 -3.58
N SER A 80 33.90 -29.97 -3.77
CA SER A 80 34.39 -31.31 -3.43
C SER A 80 35.26 -31.99 -4.50
N HIS A 81 35.37 -31.42 -5.71
CA HIS A 81 36.11 -32.02 -6.84
C HIS A 81 37.56 -31.53 -7.01
N LYS A 82 38.06 -30.64 -6.16
CA LYS A 82 39.51 -30.39 -6.05
C LYS A 82 40.17 -31.45 -5.18
N ARG A 83 40.19 -32.69 -5.69
CA ARG A 83 40.97 -33.79 -5.13
C ARG A 83 42.45 -33.47 -5.36
N ILE A 84 43.17 -33.28 -4.27
CA ILE A 84 44.64 -33.29 -4.24
C ILE A 84 45.09 -34.62 -4.85
N ALA A 85 45.91 -34.56 -5.90
CA ALA A 85 46.54 -35.72 -6.49
C ALA A 85 47.52 -36.33 -5.49
N LEU A 86 47.07 -37.36 -4.77
CA LEU A 86 47.95 -38.24 -4.00
C LEU A 86 48.28 -39.47 -4.85
N THR A 87 49.57 -39.78 -4.83
CA THR A 87 50.29 -40.84 -5.52
C THR A 87 49.74 -42.25 -5.25
N PRO A 88 50.00 -43.23 -6.15
CA PRO A 88 49.38 -44.54 -6.09
C PRO A 88 50.07 -45.46 -5.08
N GLY A 89 49.28 -46.10 -4.22
CA GLY A 89 49.73 -47.12 -3.29
C GLY A 89 48.63 -48.15 -2.98
N ALA A 90 48.69 -49.27 -3.69
CA ALA A 90 48.21 -50.63 -3.38
C ALA A 90 46.81 -50.89 -2.76
N ALA A 91 45.99 -51.58 -3.56
CA ALA A 91 45.13 -52.74 -3.28
C ALA A 91 44.36 -52.86 -1.94
N ASN A 92 43.02 -52.97 -2.00
CA ASN A 92 42.28 -54.23 -1.81
C ASN A 92 40.73 -54.04 -1.89
N THR A 93 40.11 -54.79 -2.80
CA THR A 93 39.02 -55.78 -2.57
C THR A 93 37.71 -55.41 -1.84
N ASN A 94 36.61 -55.68 -2.57
CA ASN A 94 35.26 -56.13 -2.15
C ASN A 94 34.15 -55.12 -1.75
N ARG A 95 33.12 -55.06 -2.63
CA ARG A 95 31.76 -55.65 -2.43
C ARG A 95 30.53 -54.72 -2.40
N ALA A 96 29.49 -55.26 -3.05
CA ALA A 96 28.03 -55.09 -2.90
C ALA A 96 27.32 -53.90 -3.58
N THR A 97 26.79 -54.24 -4.74
CA THR A 97 25.50 -53.84 -5.31
C THR A 97 24.33 -53.83 -4.31
N SER A 98 23.54 -52.75 -4.34
CA SER A 98 22.11 -52.81 -3.99
C SER A 98 21.31 -51.81 -4.83
N SER A 99 20.53 -52.39 -5.72
CA SER A 99 19.43 -51.81 -6.49
C SER A 99 18.34 -51.30 -5.54
N THR A 100 17.75 -50.13 -5.81
CA THR A 100 16.43 -49.81 -5.28
C THR A 100 15.65 -48.95 -6.27
N SER A 101 14.38 -49.31 -6.37
CA SER A 101 13.39 -49.15 -7.41
C SER A 101 12.70 -47.79 -7.51
N ASN A 102 12.19 -47.56 -8.72
CA ASN A 102 11.21 -46.58 -9.19
C ASN A 102 10.11 -46.15 -8.21
N LEU A 103 9.73 -44.87 -8.29
CA LEU A 103 8.38 -44.38 -7.99
C LEU A 103 7.95 -43.40 -9.10
N ILE A 104 7.05 -43.87 -9.96
CA ILE A 104 6.32 -43.09 -10.95
C ILE A 104 5.10 -42.52 -10.22
N VAL A 105 4.96 -41.19 -10.24
CA VAL A 105 3.76 -40.48 -9.78
C VAL A 105 3.06 -39.92 -11.01
N GLU A 106 1.97 -40.57 -11.44
CA GLU A 106 1.06 -40.01 -12.44
C GLU A 106 0.17 -38.95 -11.78
N GLY A 107 0.36 -37.69 -12.17
CA GLY A 107 -0.52 -36.58 -11.82
C GLY A 107 -1.48 -36.26 -12.96
N ARG A 108 -2.73 -36.69 -12.82
CA ARG A 108 -3.86 -36.44 -13.73
C ARG A 108 -4.22 -34.95 -13.73
N LEU A 109 -4.10 -34.29 -14.89
CA LEU A 109 -4.64 -32.94 -15.13
C LEU A 109 -6.17 -33.03 -15.22
N ILE A 110 -6.87 -32.40 -14.27
CA ILE A 110 -8.30 -32.13 -14.37
C ILE A 110 -8.47 -30.71 -14.93
N SER A 111 -9.35 -30.65 -15.93
CA SER A 111 -9.76 -29.48 -16.70
C SER A 111 -10.17 -28.30 -15.81
N SER A 112 -9.86 -27.09 -16.27
CA SER A 112 -10.22 -25.82 -15.65
C SER A 112 -11.73 -25.59 -15.63
N GLU A 113 -12.33 -25.68 -14.44
CA GLU A 113 -13.62 -25.04 -14.15
C GLU A 113 -13.41 -23.55 -13.91
N ILE A 114 -14.22 -22.73 -14.58
CA ILE A 114 -14.38 -21.30 -14.29
C ILE A 114 -15.22 -21.24 -13.01
N VAL A 115 -14.63 -20.73 -11.93
CA VAL A 115 -15.34 -20.54 -10.67
C VAL A 115 -15.85 -19.11 -10.65
N ASP A 116 -17.15 -18.94 -10.88
CA ASP A 116 -17.86 -17.69 -10.60
C ASP A 116 -17.92 -17.52 -9.09
N VAL A 117 -17.15 -16.56 -8.55
CA VAL A 117 -17.20 -16.22 -7.12
C VAL A 117 -18.22 -15.10 -6.96
N GLU A 118 -19.44 -15.46 -6.56
CA GLU A 118 -20.47 -14.51 -6.14
C GLU A 118 -20.14 -14.04 -4.72
N VAL A 119 -19.81 -12.76 -4.57
CA VAL A 119 -19.57 -12.15 -3.25
C VAL A 119 -20.77 -11.27 -2.93
N ASP A 120 -21.64 -11.75 -2.05
CA ASP A 120 -22.75 -10.97 -1.51
C ASP A 120 -22.21 -9.97 -0.48
N VAL A 121 -22.22 -8.68 -0.83
CA VAL A 121 -21.88 -7.59 0.09
C VAL A 121 -23.19 -7.01 0.63
N GLU A 122 -23.59 -7.45 1.82
CA GLU A 122 -24.78 -6.95 2.51
C GLU A 122 -24.47 -5.60 3.18
N MET A 123 -24.94 -4.50 2.58
CA MET A 123 -24.83 -3.17 3.16
C MET A 123 -26.06 -2.88 4.01
N VAL A 124 -25.94 -3.01 5.34
CA VAL A 124 -27.02 -2.68 6.29
C VAL A 124 -27.24 -1.16 6.29
N GLY A 125 -28.33 -0.72 5.66
CA GLY A 125 -28.74 0.68 5.61
C GLY A 125 -29.36 1.16 6.92
N ALA A 126 -28.82 2.22 7.50
CA ALA A 126 -29.47 2.96 8.59
C ALA A 126 -30.73 3.70 8.10
N PRO A 127 -31.77 3.84 8.93
CA PRO A 127 -33.04 4.45 8.53
C PRO A 127 -32.92 5.96 8.26
N ARG A 128 -33.52 6.40 7.15
CA ARG A 128 -33.64 7.81 6.73
C ARG A 128 -34.63 8.54 7.64
N ALA A 129 -34.14 9.51 8.41
CA ALA A 129 -34.98 10.53 9.02
C ALA A 129 -35.30 11.60 7.97
N THR A 130 -36.59 11.75 7.65
CA THR A 130 -37.15 12.85 6.88
C THR A 130 -37.31 14.07 7.78
N ALA A 131 -36.50 15.11 7.55
CA ALA A 131 -36.76 16.45 8.07
C ALA A 131 -36.67 17.45 6.92
N ILE A 132 -37.81 18.07 6.65
CA ILE A 132 -38.01 19.15 5.68
C ILE A 132 -37.52 20.45 6.34
N HIS A 133 -36.51 21.11 5.76
CA HIS A 133 -36.29 22.54 5.97
C HIS A 133 -35.87 23.19 4.65
N HIS A 134 -36.64 24.22 4.27
CA HIS A 134 -36.46 25.07 3.11
C HIS A 134 -35.25 26.03 3.27
N LEU A 135 -34.37 26.00 2.26
CA LEU A 135 -33.73 27.13 1.55
C LEU A 135 -33.28 28.37 2.34
N ALA A 136 -31.96 28.56 2.42
CA ALA A 136 -31.25 29.69 1.79
C ALA A 136 -29.73 29.43 1.84
N ALA A 137 -29.15 28.99 0.71
CA ALA A 137 -27.71 28.86 0.55
C ALA A 137 -27.24 29.73 -0.63
N THR A 138 -26.68 30.88 -0.34
CA THR A 138 -25.83 31.63 -1.27
C THR A 138 -24.43 31.02 -1.23
N ASN A 139 -24.22 29.96 -2.02
CA ASN A 139 -22.87 29.48 -2.33
C ASN A 139 -22.55 29.83 -3.77
N VAL A 140 -21.91 30.99 -3.93
CA VAL A 140 -21.18 31.36 -5.14
C VAL A 140 -19.88 30.55 -5.14
N PHE A 141 -19.88 29.42 -5.85
CA PHE A 141 -18.65 28.72 -6.21
C PHE A 141 -18.09 29.35 -7.50
N PRO A 142 -16.99 30.11 -7.46
CA PRO A 142 -16.34 30.53 -8.69
C PRO A 142 -15.70 29.32 -9.37
N HIS A 143 -16.16 29.07 -10.59
CA HIS A 143 -15.49 28.27 -11.60
C HIS A 143 -14.13 28.87 -11.91
N SER A 144 -13.08 28.05 -11.89
CA SER A 144 -11.95 28.05 -12.84
C SER A 144 -10.75 27.36 -12.18
N TRP A 145 -10.74 26.03 -12.18
CA TRP A 145 -9.46 25.32 -12.11
C TRP A 145 -8.82 25.42 -13.49
N SER A 146 -8.15 26.54 -13.74
CA SER A 146 -7.13 26.63 -14.77
C SER A 146 -6.03 25.67 -14.38
N SER A 147 -5.99 24.52 -15.06
CA SER A 147 -4.90 23.54 -14.95
C SER A 147 -3.67 24.09 -15.66
N SER A 148 -3.09 25.14 -15.08
CA SER A 148 -1.71 25.52 -15.33
C SER A 148 -0.89 24.51 -14.54
N MET A 149 -0.44 23.44 -15.19
CA MET A 149 0.58 22.56 -14.64
C MET A 149 1.85 23.39 -14.45
N VAL A 150 1.96 24.04 -13.30
CA VAL A 150 3.22 24.52 -12.76
C VAL A 150 4.08 23.27 -12.68
N SER A 151 5.12 23.24 -13.52
CA SER A 151 6.19 22.27 -13.47
C SER A 151 6.55 22.06 -12.00
N GLN A 152 6.26 20.87 -11.46
CA GLN A 152 6.63 20.52 -10.10
C GLN A 152 8.12 20.78 -9.97
N SER A 153 8.48 21.83 -9.22
CA SER A 153 9.87 22.14 -8.92
C SER A 153 10.51 20.86 -8.42
N ARG A 154 11.65 20.48 -9.01
CA ARG A 154 12.40 19.27 -8.63
C ARG A 154 12.37 19.14 -7.11
N ALA A 155 11.86 18.01 -6.61
CA ALA A 155 11.78 17.75 -5.18
C ALA A 155 13.15 18.06 -4.56
N VAL A 156 13.17 19.05 -3.67
CA VAL A 156 14.39 19.40 -2.94
C VAL A 156 14.75 18.13 -2.15
N PRO A 157 15.93 17.53 -2.40
CA PRO A 157 16.32 16.32 -1.69
C PRO A 157 16.23 16.59 -0.19
N CYS A 158 15.54 15.73 0.57
CA CYS A 158 15.66 15.73 2.02
C CYS A 158 17.13 15.83 2.38
N SER A 159 17.45 16.69 3.34
CA SER A 159 18.84 16.91 3.71
C SER A 159 19.45 15.55 4.10
N SER A 160 20.45 15.10 3.32
CA SER A 160 21.08 13.79 3.54
C SER A 160 21.87 13.87 4.84
N VAL A 161 21.28 13.39 5.93
CA VAL A 161 21.94 13.28 7.23
C VAL A 161 22.79 12.02 7.20
N LYS A 162 24.06 12.12 7.60
CA LYS A 162 24.95 10.97 7.72
C LYS A 162 24.36 9.98 8.73
N GLU A 163 24.53 8.70 8.48
CA GLU A 163 24.17 7.67 9.46
C GLU A 163 24.86 7.95 10.79
N TYR A 164 24.09 7.92 11.88
CA TYR A 164 24.56 8.23 13.22
C TYR A 164 23.88 7.28 14.22
N HIS A 165 24.50 7.13 15.40
CA HIS A 165 23.92 6.38 16.49
C HIS A 165 22.93 7.25 17.26
N LEU A 166 21.67 6.80 17.39
CA LEU A 166 20.65 7.52 18.15
C LEU A 166 21.11 7.70 19.59
N THR A 167 21.15 8.94 20.04
CA THR A 167 21.44 9.30 21.42
C THR A 167 20.19 9.13 22.28
N PRO A 168 20.33 9.05 23.62
CA PRO A 168 19.17 9.05 24.52
C PRO A 168 18.26 10.28 24.35
N ALA A 169 18.82 11.43 23.98
CA ALA A 169 18.06 12.64 23.69
C ALA A 169 17.18 12.47 22.45
N ASP A 170 17.70 11.86 21.39
CA ASP A 170 16.96 11.58 20.15
C ASP A 170 15.79 10.61 20.40
N LEU A 171 16.01 9.59 21.23
CA LEU A 171 14.96 8.65 21.64
C LEU A 171 13.88 9.34 22.48
N SER A 172 14.27 10.23 23.39
CA SER A 172 13.33 11.03 24.18
C SER A 172 12.50 11.96 23.31
N LEU A 173 13.12 12.63 22.33
CA LEU A 173 12.43 13.49 21.37
C LEU A 173 11.44 12.69 20.53
N LYS A 174 11.86 11.52 20.02
CA LYS A 174 10.99 10.62 19.27
C LYS A 174 9.75 10.22 20.08
N ALA A 175 9.95 9.80 21.34
CA ALA A 175 8.86 9.43 22.23
C ALA A 175 7.92 10.61 22.54
N ALA A 176 8.47 11.82 22.71
CA ALA A 176 7.69 13.03 22.94
C ALA A 176 6.80 13.40 21.73
N ILE A 177 7.35 13.34 20.52
CA ILE A 177 6.59 13.57 19.28
C ILE A 177 5.51 12.51 19.08
N THR A 178 5.81 11.23 19.30
CA THR A 178 4.82 10.15 19.22
C THR A 178 3.70 10.32 20.25
N SER A 179 4.04 10.67 21.49
CA SER A 179 3.01 10.92 22.53
C SER A 179 2.13 12.12 22.20
N TRP A 180 2.74 13.21 21.70
CA TRP A 180 2.01 14.38 21.21
C TRP A 180 1.08 14.02 20.04
N HIS A 181 1.55 13.16 19.13
CA HIS A 181 0.81 12.68 17.98
C HIS A 181 -0.44 11.88 18.38
N GLU A 182 -0.29 10.90 19.28
CA GLU A 182 -1.37 10.06 19.78
C GLU A 182 -2.48 10.86 20.48
N ILE A 183 -2.13 11.98 21.13
CA ILE A 183 -3.08 12.87 21.79
C ILE A 183 -3.74 13.82 20.78
N THR A 184 -2.96 14.41 19.87
CA THR A 184 -3.43 15.49 18.98
C THR A 184 -4.23 14.97 17.80
N ALA A 185 -3.83 13.85 17.20
CA ALA A 185 -4.50 13.32 16.01
C ALA A 185 -5.98 12.97 16.24
N PRO A 186 -6.39 12.30 17.34
CA PRO A 186 -7.80 12.02 17.60
C PRO A 186 -8.64 13.26 17.86
N ILE A 187 -8.05 14.32 18.41
CA ILE A 187 -8.73 15.60 18.66
C ILE A 187 -9.03 16.29 17.33
N LYS A 188 -8.10 16.24 16.36
CA LYS A 188 -8.21 16.97 15.10
C LYS A 188 -8.95 16.22 14.00
N LEU A 189 -8.68 14.93 13.86
CA LEU A 189 -9.27 14.09 12.80
C LEU A 189 -10.51 13.33 13.26
N GLY A 190 -10.76 13.28 14.57
CA GLY A 190 -11.77 12.44 15.18
C GLY A 190 -11.27 11.00 15.39
N LYS A 191 -11.69 10.39 16.51
CA LYS A 191 -11.29 9.04 16.91
C LYS A 191 -11.54 7.99 15.82
N PHE A 192 -12.65 8.10 15.09
CA PHE A 192 -13.01 7.15 14.04
C PHE A 192 -12.02 7.18 12.86
N THR A 193 -11.62 8.37 12.42
CA THR A 193 -10.68 8.58 11.31
C THR A 193 -9.32 8.01 11.66
N VAL A 194 -8.81 8.29 12.87
CA VAL A 194 -7.51 7.76 13.33
C VAL A 194 -7.53 6.24 13.39
N ALA A 195 -8.62 5.63 13.86
CA ALA A 195 -8.75 4.18 13.93
C ALA A 195 -8.77 3.50 12.55
N HIS A 196 -9.33 4.15 11.51
CA HIS A 196 -9.51 3.54 10.18
C HIS A 196 -8.38 3.84 9.20
N TYR A 197 -7.92 5.09 9.16
CA TYR A 197 -6.89 5.50 8.20
C TYR A 197 -5.46 5.32 8.74
N ARG A 198 -5.36 4.78 9.97
CA ARG A 198 -4.14 4.70 10.76
C ARG A 198 -3.50 6.07 10.96
N GLU A 199 -2.52 6.10 11.86
CA GLU A 199 -1.69 7.25 12.22
C GLU A 199 -0.95 7.88 11.01
N GLU A 200 -0.93 7.18 9.88
CA GLU A 200 -0.23 7.55 8.65
C GLU A 200 -0.75 8.84 7.99
N VAL A 201 -2.02 9.22 8.22
CA VAL A 201 -2.61 10.41 7.59
C VAL A 201 -2.17 11.73 8.23
N PHE A 202 -1.77 11.71 9.50
CA PHE A 202 -1.45 12.93 10.23
C PHE A 202 0.05 13.20 10.29
N LEU A 203 0.83 12.23 10.79
CA LEU A 203 2.29 12.32 10.86
C LEU A 203 2.89 10.91 10.83
N HIS A 204 3.35 10.48 9.66
CA HIS A 204 3.92 9.14 9.48
C HIS A 204 5.25 8.98 10.25
N ASP A 205 5.54 7.77 10.74
CA ASP A 205 6.77 7.44 11.47
C ASP A 205 8.06 7.85 10.74
N THR A 206 8.05 7.80 9.41
CA THR A 206 9.19 8.25 8.59
C THR A 206 9.41 9.76 8.70
N ILE A 207 8.35 10.55 8.82
CA ILE A 207 8.44 12.00 9.02
C ILE A 207 8.92 12.27 10.46
N ILE A 208 8.39 11.55 11.46
CA ILE A 208 8.87 11.64 12.85
C ILE A 208 10.38 11.36 12.91
N GLN A 209 10.83 10.28 12.27
CA GLN A 209 12.25 9.96 12.21
C GLN A 209 13.06 11.02 11.46
N CYS A 210 12.51 11.61 10.39
CA CYS A 210 13.15 12.70 9.66
C CYS A 210 13.32 13.95 10.53
N ILE A 211 12.30 14.32 11.31
CA ILE A 211 12.36 15.42 12.29
C ILE A 211 13.48 15.16 13.30
N VAL A 212 13.51 13.97 13.91
CA VAL A 212 14.55 13.58 14.88
C VAL A 212 15.95 13.66 14.27
N ASN A 213 16.13 13.16 13.04
CA ASN A 213 17.42 13.22 12.35
C ASN A 213 17.86 14.66 12.06
N CYS A 214 16.94 15.53 11.67
CA CYS A 214 17.24 16.93 11.37
C CYS A 214 17.47 17.76 12.65
N ALA A 215 16.75 17.46 13.73
CA ALA A 215 16.95 18.04 15.06
C ALA A 215 18.32 17.65 15.63
N HIS A 216 18.71 16.38 15.54
CA HIS A 216 20.04 15.89 15.92
C HIS A 216 21.16 16.65 15.18
N ALA A 217 20.96 16.90 13.89
CA ALA A 217 21.89 17.67 13.07
C ALA A 217 21.86 19.19 13.32
N GLY A 218 20.98 19.68 14.19
CA GLY A 218 20.79 21.11 14.49
C GLY A 218 20.23 21.94 13.32
N LYS A 219 19.52 21.30 12.38
CA LYS A 219 19.02 21.95 11.15
C LYS A 219 17.64 22.60 11.31
N ILE A 220 16.87 22.16 12.30
CA ILE A 220 15.52 22.67 12.55
C ILE A 220 15.60 23.66 13.71
N GLN A 221 15.36 24.94 13.41
CA GLN A 221 15.21 25.99 14.42
C GLN A 221 13.87 26.72 14.26
N THR A 222 13.33 26.78 13.03
CA THR A 222 12.06 27.43 12.74
C THR A 222 11.09 26.51 11.98
N THR A 223 9.85 26.96 11.84
CA THR A 223 8.81 26.27 11.06
C THR A 223 9.17 26.15 9.57
N GLU A 224 9.92 27.11 9.04
CA GLU A 224 10.39 27.08 7.65
C GLU A 224 11.43 25.96 7.43
N ASP A 225 12.25 25.66 8.43
CA ASP A 225 13.19 24.54 8.38
C ASP A 225 12.45 23.19 8.34
N LEU A 226 11.35 23.05 9.10
CA LEU A 226 10.49 21.85 9.04
C LEU A 226 9.94 21.64 7.63
N THR A 227 9.45 22.69 6.98
CA THR A 227 8.90 22.63 5.62
C THR A 227 9.97 22.23 4.61
N ARG A 228 11.18 22.78 4.77
CA ARG A 228 12.30 22.51 3.87
C ARG A 228 12.82 21.08 3.99
N ASP A 229 12.94 20.56 5.22
CA ASP A 229 13.75 19.37 5.48
C ASP A 229 12.96 18.07 5.72
N THR A 230 11.65 18.13 6.02
CA THR A 230 10.87 16.93 6.44
C THR A 230 9.86 16.41 5.41
N TRP A 231 9.62 17.15 4.32
CA TRP A 231 8.53 16.90 3.35
C TRP A 231 7.13 16.78 3.97
N TRP A 232 6.97 17.24 5.20
CA TRP A 232 5.66 17.30 5.83
C TRP A 232 4.79 18.34 5.12
N ILE A 233 3.48 18.07 5.07
CA ILE A 233 2.52 18.86 4.32
C ILE A 233 2.51 20.31 4.89
N PRO A 234 2.76 21.36 4.09
CA PRO A 234 2.86 22.74 4.59
C PRO A 234 1.67 23.18 5.43
N GLU A 235 0.45 22.81 5.04
CA GLU A 235 -0.78 23.14 5.76
C GLU A 235 -0.80 22.55 7.19
N ARG A 236 -0.12 21.42 7.40
CA ARG A 236 0.06 20.81 8.74
C ARG A 236 1.15 21.51 9.53
N ILE A 237 2.20 21.98 8.86
CA ILE A 237 3.29 22.72 9.50
C ILE A 237 2.79 24.08 10.00
N ASP A 238 1.94 24.76 9.23
CA ASP A 238 1.35 26.02 9.67
C ASP A 238 0.48 25.84 10.93
N GLU A 239 -0.22 24.71 11.03
CA GLU A 239 -1.11 24.41 12.16
C GLU A 239 -0.36 23.87 13.40
N PHE A 240 0.67 23.04 13.19
CA PHE A 240 1.29 22.25 14.26
C PHE A 240 2.79 22.46 14.43
N GLY A 241 3.45 23.15 13.49
CA GLY A 241 4.90 23.33 13.47
C GLY A 241 5.42 23.97 14.74
N ALA A 242 4.75 25.00 15.26
CA ALA A 242 5.14 25.65 16.51
C ALA A 242 5.14 24.68 17.73
N ASN A 243 4.22 23.72 17.75
CA ASN A 243 4.17 22.70 18.82
C ASN A 243 5.29 21.67 18.67
N ILE A 244 5.70 21.35 17.44
CA ILE A 244 6.84 20.47 17.20
C ILE A 244 8.16 21.18 17.54
N ILE A 245 8.30 22.46 17.17
CA ILE A 245 9.48 23.26 17.51
C ILE A 245 9.66 23.40 19.02
N SER A 246 8.58 23.48 19.80
CA SER A 246 8.69 23.54 21.27
C SER A 246 9.07 22.21 21.95
N LEU A 247 8.98 21.09 21.22
CA LEU A 247 9.42 19.78 21.69
C LEU A 247 10.90 19.49 21.39
N ILE A 248 11.47 20.16 20.39
CA ILE A 248 12.87 20.05 19.94
C ILE A 248 13.76 20.90 20.86
#